data_AF-A0A358D2P7-F1
#
_entry.id   AF-A0A358D2P7-F1
#
_cell.length_a   1.000
_cell.length_b   1.000
_cell.length_c   1.000
_cell.angle_alpha   90.00
_cell.angle_beta   90.00
_cell.angle_gamma   90.00
#
_symmetry.space_group_name_H-M   'P 1'
#
loop_
_entity.id
_entity.type
_entity.pdbx_description
1 polymer ?
#
loop_
_entity_poly.entity_id
_entity_poly.type
_entity_poly.pdbx_seq_one_letter_code
_entity_poly.pdbx_strand_id
1 'polypeptide(L)'
;MVPEVRASRLFLAAAMAVLVRPRLWVIGAVTWCRMLPNGWWRKPPFMPLPDSKFLEFRMVTMYGADGSSAPDLYADDVIAWLEWCKDWKSGVE
;
A
#
# COMPACT_ATOMS: atom_id res chain seq x y z
N MET A 1 -0.89 16.55 -10.98
CA MET A 1 -2.24 16.17 -10.48
C MET A 1 -2.52 14.76 -10.94
N VAL A 2 -2.09 13.75 -10.18
CA VAL A 2 -2.44 12.36 -10.49
C VAL A 2 -3.92 12.19 -10.15
N PRO A 3 -4.79 11.75 -11.09
CA PRO A 3 -6.21 11.64 -10.79
C PRO A 3 -6.44 10.60 -9.68
N GLU A 4 -7.27 10.91 -8.67
CA GLU A 4 -7.58 10.04 -7.51
C GLU A 4 -7.96 8.61 -7.90
N VAL A 5 -8.58 8.46 -9.08
CA VAL A 5 -8.97 7.18 -9.69
C VAL A 5 -7.77 6.27 -9.93
N ARG A 6 -6.58 6.82 -10.19
CA ARG A 6 -5.36 6.07 -10.51
C ARG A 6 -4.71 5.50 -9.26
N ALA A 7 -4.58 6.29 -8.19
CA ALA A 7 -4.04 5.83 -6.91
C ALA A 7 -4.93 4.73 -6.28
N SER A 8 -6.25 4.88 -6.40
CA SER A 8 -7.23 3.88 -5.95
C SER A 8 -7.06 2.53 -6.65
N ARG A 9 -6.80 2.54 -7.96
CA ARG A 9 -6.55 1.32 -8.75
C ARG A 9 -5.25 0.63 -8.37
N LEU A 10 -4.18 1.38 -8.14
CA LEU A 10 -2.90 0.83 -7.66
C LEU A 10 -3.06 0.17 -6.30
N PHE A 11 -3.78 0.84 -5.40
CA PHE A 11 -4.07 0.31 -4.09
C PHE A 11 -4.89 -0.98 -4.17
N LEU A 12 -5.94 -1.01 -5.00
CA LEU A 12 -6.75 -2.22 -5.22
C LEU A 12 -5.94 -3.37 -5.81
N ALA A 13 -5.06 -3.11 -6.78
CA ALA A 13 -4.19 -4.13 -7.37
C ALA A 13 -3.26 -4.75 -6.31
N ALA A 14 -2.61 -3.91 -5.50
CA ALA A 14 -1.78 -4.37 -4.39
C ALA A 14 -2.59 -5.14 -3.33
N ALA A 15 -3.78 -4.67 -2.97
CA ALA A 15 -4.66 -5.36 -2.02
C ALA A 15 -5.06 -6.75 -2.54
N MET A 16 -5.43 -6.86 -3.82
CA MET A 16 -5.76 -8.14 -4.46
C MET A 16 -4.55 -9.09 -4.50
N ALA A 17 -3.35 -8.58 -4.81
CA ALA A 17 -2.13 -9.37 -4.80
C ALA A 17 -1.78 -9.90 -3.40
N VAL A 18 -2.05 -9.12 -2.34
CA VAL A 18 -1.86 -9.56 -0.95
C VAL A 18 -2.93 -10.58 -0.55
N LEU A 19 -4.18 -10.40 -0.98
CA LEU A 19 -5.28 -11.32 -0.67
C LEU A 19 -5.01 -12.75 -1.16
N VAL A 20 -4.36 -12.93 -2.31
CA VAL A 20 -3.97 -14.26 -2.81
C VAL A 20 -2.78 -14.89 -2.08
N ARG A 21 -2.11 -14.16 -1.16
CA ARG A 21 -0.93 -14.62 -0.41
C ARG A 21 -1.21 -14.65 1.11
N PRO A 22 -1.78 -15.74 1.66
CA PRO A 22 -2.21 -15.80 3.07
C PRO A 22 -1.08 -15.57 4.09
N ARG A 23 0.16 -15.91 3.71
CA ARG A 23 1.36 -15.70 4.55
C ARG A 23 1.67 -14.22 4.80
N LEU A 24 1.20 -13.32 3.93
CA LEU A 24 1.46 -11.89 4.03
C LEU A 24 0.32 -11.12 4.71
N TRP A 25 -0.80 -11.77 5.03
CA TRP A 25 -1.98 -11.09 5.56
C TRP A 25 -1.72 -10.35 6.87
N VAL A 26 -1.00 -10.98 7.81
CA VAL A 26 -0.70 -10.35 9.11
C VAL A 26 0.14 -9.09 8.93
N ILE A 27 1.20 -9.17 8.14
CA ILE A 27 2.12 -8.04 7.94
C ILE A 27 1.52 -6.99 7.04
N GLY A 28 0.76 -7.40 6.03
CA GLY A 28 -0.05 -6.52 5.19
C GLY A 28 -1.05 -5.72 6.03
N ALA A 29 -1.80 -6.39 6.92
CA ALA A 29 -2.77 -5.74 7.81
C ALA A 29 -2.09 -4.80 8.82
N VAL A 30 -0.95 -5.17 9.39
CA VAL A 30 -0.20 -4.29 10.30
C VAL A 30 0.32 -3.05 9.56
N THR A 31 0.88 -3.24 8.36
CA THR A 31 1.38 -2.14 7.52
C THR A 31 0.25 -1.21 7.13
N TRP A 32 -0.89 -1.78 6.73
CA TRP A 32 -2.11 -1.07 6.42
C TRP A 32 -2.60 -0.23 7.59
N CYS A 33 -2.77 -0.82 8.78
CA CYS A 33 -3.21 -0.11 9.97
C CYS A 33 -2.29 1.05 10.37
N ARG A 34 -0.99 0.97 10.08
CA ARG A 34 -0.02 2.06 10.33
C ARG A 34 -0.12 3.20 9.34
N MET A 35 -0.61 2.95 8.13
CA MET A 35 -0.81 3.98 7.09
C MET A 35 -2.15 4.71 7.24
N LEU A 36 -3.10 4.15 7.99
CA LEU A 36 -4.41 4.78 8.19
C LEU A 36 -4.30 6.02 9.08
N PRO A 37 -4.95 7.14 8.71
CA PRO A 37 -4.93 8.35 9.51
C PRO A 37 -5.64 8.13 10.86
N ASN A 38 -5.11 8.73 11.93
CA ASN A 38 -5.72 8.68 13.26
C ASN A 38 -7.15 9.20 13.21
N GLY A 39 -8.13 8.36 13.60
CA GLY A 39 -9.53 8.74 13.63
C GLY A 39 -10.25 8.67 12.28
N TRP A 40 -9.76 7.90 11.30
CA TRP A 40 -10.48 7.63 10.05
C TRP A 40 -11.92 7.16 10.27
N TRP A 41 -12.17 6.39 11.34
CA TRP A 41 -13.49 5.92 11.78
C TRP A 41 -14.44 7.04 12.23
N ARG A 42 -13.94 8.25 12.48
CA ARG A 42 -14.71 9.38 13.02
C ARG A 42 -15.23 10.32 11.93
N LYS A 43 -14.73 10.22 10.70
CA LYS A 43 -15.16 11.07 9.59
C LYS A 43 -15.58 10.22 8.38
N PRO A 44 -16.76 10.47 7.78
CA PRO A 44 -17.11 9.87 6.51
C PRO A 44 -16.03 10.24 5.46
N PRO A 45 -15.65 9.32 4.55
CA PRO A 45 -16.41 8.15 4.11
C PRO A 45 -16.24 6.85 4.94
N PHE A 46 -15.60 6.88 6.12
CA PHE A 46 -15.36 5.69 6.97
C PHE A 46 -14.62 4.53 6.27
N MET A 47 -14.17 4.73 5.04
CA MET A 47 -13.40 3.76 4.30
C MET A 47 -11.98 3.83 4.86
N PRO A 48 -11.36 2.70 5.21
CA PRO A 48 -9.97 2.68 5.62
C PRO A 48 -9.08 2.90 4.39
N LEU A 49 -9.14 4.04 3.72
CA LEU A 49 -8.26 4.34 2.59
C LEU A 49 -7.13 5.23 3.06
N PRO A 50 -5.86 4.94 2.71
CA PRO A 50 -4.76 5.83 2.95
C PRO A 50 -4.99 7.14 2.20
N ASP A 51 -4.53 8.23 2.80
CA ASP A 51 -4.70 9.57 2.24
C ASP A 51 -4.12 9.65 0.81
N SER A 52 -4.85 10.28 -0.11
CA SER A 52 -4.46 10.35 -1.51
C SER A 52 -3.18 11.15 -1.71
N LYS A 53 -2.90 12.17 -0.88
CA LYS A 53 -1.64 12.91 -0.91
C LYS A 53 -0.48 12.06 -0.39
N PHE A 54 -0.74 11.18 0.59
CA PHE A 54 0.26 10.24 1.06
C PHE A 54 0.64 9.23 -0.04
N LEU A 55 -0.35 8.69 -0.78
CA LEU A 55 -0.07 7.83 -1.94
C LEU A 55 0.66 8.58 -3.04
N GLU A 56 0.26 9.82 -3.37
CA GLU A 56 0.94 10.66 -4.36
C GLU A 56 2.41 10.90 -3.97
N PHE A 57 2.65 11.32 -2.74
CA PHE A 57 3.99 11.51 -2.19
C PHE A 57 4.83 10.23 -2.34
N ARG A 58 4.26 9.08 -1.94
CA ARG A 58 4.96 7.80 -1.98
C ARG A 58 5.29 7.37 -3.41
N MET A 59 4.42 7.64 -4.37
CA MET A 59 4.66 7.35 -5.78
C MET A 59 5.77 8.24 -6.35
N VAL A 60 5.74 9.54 -6.07
CA VAL A 60 6.75 10.50 -6.53
C VAL A 60 8.12 10.18 -5.94
N THR A 61 8.21 9.84 -4.66
CA THR A 61 9.48 9.51 -4.00
C THR A 61 10.05 8.16 -4.44
N MET A 62 9.18 7.16 -4.69
CA MET A 62 9.62 5.79 -5.00
C MET A 62 9.94 5.58 -6.48
N TYR A 63 9.15 6.14 -7.39
CA TYR A 63 9.29 5.90 -8.84
C TYR A 63 9.77 7.13 -9.62
N GLY A 64 9.79 8.31 -9.01
CA GLY A 64 10.09 9.57 -9.69
C GLY A 64 8.97 10.04 -10.64
N ALA A 65 9.19 11.20 -11.29
CA ALA A 65 8.33 11.79 -12.32
C ALA A 65 6.86 12.06 -11.90
N ASP A 66 5.90 11.84 -12.80
CA ASP A 66 4.46 12.12 -12.68
C ASP A 66 3.70 11.10 -11.80
N GLY A 67 4.42 10.28 -11.02
CA GLY A 67 3.83 9.22 -10.19
C GLY A 67 3.20 8.10 -11.02
N SER A 68 3.66 7.90 -12.25
CA SER A 68 3.16 6.88 -13.16
C SER A 68 3.84 5.52 -12.95
N SER A 69 3.21 4.61 -12.21
CA SER A 69 3.57 3.19 -12.26
C SER A 69 2.42 2.36 -12.82
N ALA A 70 2.76 1.28 -13.52
CA ALA A 70 1.78 0.28 -13.93
C ALA A 70 1.23 -0.43 -12.67
N PRO A 71 -0.07 -0.79 -12.62
CA PRO A 71 -0.66 -1.47 -11.48
C PRO A 71 0.05 -2.77 -11.08
N ASP A 72 0.51 -3.54 -12.07
CA ASP A 72 1.17 -4.83 -11.84
C ASP A 72 2.55 -4.64 -11.19
N LEU A 73 3.36 -3.71 -11.73
CA LEU A 73 4.66 -3.35 -11.16
C LEU A 73 4.53 -2.85 -9.72
N TYR A 74 3.53 -2.00 -9.47
CA TYR A 74 3.26 -1.51 -8.11
C TYR A 74 2.86 -2.62 -7.15
N ALA A 75 2.01 -3.55 -7.60
CA ALA A 75 1.60 -4.68 -6.79
C ALA A 75 2.79 -5.59 -6.45
N ASP A 76 3.63 -5.92 -7.42
CA ASP A 76 4.83 -6.73 -7.22
C ASP A 76 5.81 -6.08 -6.24
N ASP A 77 6.05 -4.77 -6.34
CA ASP A 77 6.90 -4.04 -5.39
C ASP A 77 6.33 -4.06 -3.96
N VAL A 78 5.00 -3.95 -3.81
CA VAL A 78 4.35 -4.08 -2.50
C VAL A 78 4.51 -5.48 -1.94
N ILE A 79 4.38 -6.52 -2.76
CA ILE A 79 4.61 -7.90 -2.32
C ILE A 79 6.06 -8.11 -1.90
N ALA A 80 7.03 -7.68 -2.71
CA ALA A 80 8.45 -7.78 -2.38
C ALA A 80 8.78 -7.07 -1.07
N TRP A 81 8.23 -5.88 -0.85
CA TRP A 81 8.38 -5.14 0.41
C TRP A 81 7.80 -5.88 1.63
N LEU A 82 6.60 -6.47 1.49
CA LEU A 82 5.95 -7.21 2.57
C LEU A 82 6.68 -8.53 2.88
N GLU A 83 7.19 -9.21 1.85
CA GLU A 83 8.04 -10.41 2.00
C GLU A 83 9.32 -10.04 2.75
N TRP A 84 9.99 -8.97 2.35
CA TRP A 84 11.17 -8.46 3.06
C TRP A 84 10.85 -8.09 4.52
N CYS A 85 9.74 -7.39 4.80
CA CYS A 85 9.32 -7.07 6.16
C CYS A 85 9.05 -8.30 7.03
N LYS A 86 8.56 -9.38 6.42
CA LYS A 86 8.32 -10.66 7.09
C LYS A 86 9.63 -11.29 7.51
N ASP A 87 10.57 -11.36 6.58
CA ASP A 87 11.84 -12.05 6.79
C ASP A 87 12.77 -11.23 7.70
N TRP A 88 12.71 -9.90 7.63
CA TRP A 88 13.43 -9.01 8.54
C TRP A 88 12.97 -9.15 10.00
N LYS A 89 11.66 -9.36 10.24
CA LYS A 89 11.14 -9.62 11.60
C LYS A 89 11.43 -11.03 12.09
N SER A 90 11.71 -11.98 11.20
CA SER A 90 12.11 -13.33 11.58
C SER A 90 13.62 -13.43 11.86
N GLY A 91 14.24 -12.37 12.43
CA GLY A 91 15.66 -12.28 12.78
C GLY A 91 16.16 -13.44 13.64
N VAL A 92 16.37 -14.57 12.97
CA VAL A 92 17.03 -15.79 13.41
C VAL A 92 18.03 -16.10 12.31
N GLU A 93 19.16 -15.42 12.38
CA GLU A 93 20.50 -15.99 12.15
C GLU A 93 21.43 -15.42 13.22
#